data_AF-A0A955MY30-F1
#
_entry.id   AF-A0A955MY30-F1
#
_cell.length_a   1.000
_cell.length_b   1.000
_cell.length_c   1.000
_cell.angle_alpha   90.00
_cell.angle_beta   90.00
_cell.angle_gamma   90.00
#
_symmetry.space_group_name_H-M   'P 1'
#
loop_
_entity.id
_entity.type
_entity.pdbx_description
1 polymer ?
#
loop_
_entity_poly.entity_id
_entity_poly.type
_entity_poly.pdbx_seq_one_letter_code
_entity_poly.pdbx_strand_id
1 'polypeptide(L)'
;MAQRPNLENVNRRILELDQFPTLPSIAVDLVHRWNDPEVSLANVTDLISKDASLSSKVLQVANSAKFGLKKEVSSLHHAGALLGLNALRCITLGVTVMDLFADYQADWTNDFEPDEFWRHNLGVAIASEMLAERFSYPSPEEAFLGGLIHDIGKLGLLTVMPEDYMEVVRKASAG
;
A
#
# COMPACT_ATOMS: atom_id res chain seq x y z
N MET A 1 -8.52 -22.15 -28.15
CA MET A 1 -8.74 -22.62 -26.77
C MET A 1 -7.69 -21.96 -25.89
N ALA A 2 -8.06 -20.97 -25.08
CA ALA A 2 -7.13 -20.35 -24.14
C ALA A 2 -6.71 -21.40 -23.10
N GLN A 3 -5.41 -21.58 -22.93
CA GLN A 3 -4.84 -22.51 -21.97
C GLN A 3 -5.19 -22.01 -20.56
N ARG A 4 -5.75 -22.88 -19.69
CA ARG A 4 -6.10 -22.48 -18.31
C ARG A 4 -4.84 -21.92 -17.62
N PRO A 5 -4.93 -20.79 -16.91
CA PRO A 5 -3.80 -20.26 -16.17
C PRO A 5 -3.37 -21.30 -15.10
N ASN A 6 -2.11 -21.72 -15.14
CA ASN A 6 -1.44 -22.48 -14.08
C ASN A 6 -0.40 -21.57 -13.40
N LEU A 7 0.08 -21.94 -12.22
CA LEU A 7 1.02 -21.10 -11.44
C LEU A 7 2.32 -20.79 -12.21
N GLU A 8 2.80 -21.71 -13.04
CA GLU A 8 3.97 -21.49 -13.91
C GLU A 8 3.70 -20.41 -14.97
N ASN A 9 2.53 -20.41 -15.59
CA ASN A 9 2.12 -19.40 -16.56
C ASN A 9 1.94 -18.03 -15.90
N VAL A 10 1.47 -17.96 -14.66
CA VAL A 10 1.35 -16.71 -13.88
C VAL A 10 2.73 -16.16 -13.53
N ASN A 11 3.62 -16.97 -12.95
CA ASN A 11 4.98 -16.56 -12.62
C ASN A 11 5.75 -16.14 -13.87
N ARG A 12 5.64 -16.89 -14.96
CA ARG A 12 6.27 -16.54 -16.24
C ARG A 12 5.76 -15.19 -16.73
N ARG A 13 4.44 -14.95 -16.75
CA ARG A 13 3.88 -13.65 -17.14
C ARG A 13 4.37 -12.52 -16.24
N ILE A 14 4.43 -12.71 -14.93
CA ILE A 14 4.94 -11.69 -14.00
C ILE A 14 6.42 -11.38 -14.25
N LEU A 15 7.25 -12.41 -14.50
CA LEU A 15 8.71 -12.27 -14.68
C LEU A 15 9.13 -11.82 -16.08
N GLU A 16 8.34 -12.13 -17.11
CA GLU A 16 8.60 -11.74 -18.50
C GLU A 16 8.14 -10.31 -18.83
N LEU A 17 7.62 -9.58 -17.85
CA LEU A 17 7.09 -8.24 -18.06
C LEU A 17 8.11 -7.15 -17.73
N ASP A 18 8.54 -6.46 -18.79
CA ASP A 18 9.18 -5.15 -18.74
C ASP A 18 8.25 -4.05 -18.15
N GLN A 19 6.98 -4.36 -17.86
CA GLN A 19 5.94 -3.41 -17.43
C GLN A 19 5.56 -3.52 -15.95
N PHE A 20 6.23 -4.34 -15.13
CA PHE A 20 5.96 -4.27 -13.69
C PHE A 20 6.49 -2.91 -13.17
N PRO A 21 5.66 -2.12 -12.48
CA PRO A 21 6.09 -0.82 -12.01
C PRO A 21 7.32 -0.97 -11.11
N THR A 22 8.36 -0.20 -11.42
CA THR A 22 9.59 -0.21 -10.62
C THR A 22 9.32 0.51 -9.30
N LEU A 23 9.79 -0.08 -8.20
CA LEU A 23 9.64 0.52 -6.89
C LEU A 23 10.25 1.94 -6.89
N PRO A 24 9.53 2.99 -6.46
CA PRO A 24 10.03 4.35 -6.54
C PRO A 24 11.20 4.51 -5.57
N SER A 25 12.12 5.43 -5.88
CA SER A 25 13.32 5.66 -5.07
C SER A 25 13.01 5.90 -3.59
N ILE A 26 11.90 6.58 -3.28
CA ILE A 26 11.49 6.82 -1.90
C ILE A 26 11.17 5.53 -1.13
N ALA A 27 10.53 4.55 -1.75
CA ALA A 27 10.27 3.26 -1.09
C ALA A 27 11.55 2.45 -0.93
N VAL A 28 12.43 2.47 -1.94
CA VAL A 28 13.76 1.83 -1.86
C VAL A 28 14.58 2.44 -0.72
N ASP A 29 14.62 3.77 -0.63
CA ASP A 29 15.34 4.50 0.41
C ASP A 29 14.78 4.20 1.80
N LEU A 30 13.45 4.13 1.96
CA LEU A 30 12.81 3.79 3.23
C LEU A 30 13.14 2.37 3.67
N VAL A 31 13.12 1.40 2.76
CA VAL A 31 13.46 0.00 3.06
C VAL A 31 14.94 -0.13 3.44
N HIS A 32 15.85 0.49 2.69
CA HIS A 32 17.28 0.44 3.01
C HIS A 32 17.61 1.08 4.36
N ARG A 33 16.86 2.11 4.75
CA ARG A 33 17.09 2.88 5.98
C ARG A 33 16.13 2.50 7.11
N TRP A 34 15.42 1.38 6.98
CA TRP A 34 14.38 0.98 7.93
C TRP A 34 14.92 0.81 9.36
N ASN A 35 16.05 0.11 9.49
CA ASN A 35 16.72 -0.16 10.77
C ASN A 35 17.93 0.75 11.02
N ASP A 36 18.09 1.81 10.22
CA ASP A 36 19.18 2.76 10.39
C ASP A 36 18.90 3.68 11.60
N PRO A 37 19.73 3.62 12.67
CA PRO A 37 19.53 4.42 13.88
C PRO A 37 19.76 5.92 13.67
N GLU A 38 20.44 6.31 12.59
CA GLU A 38 20.72 7.72 12.26
C GLU A 38 19.54 8.40 11.55
N VAL A 39 18.50 7.65 11.18
CA VAL A 39 17.32 8.21 10.53
C VAL A 39 16.41 8.86 11.56
N SER A 40 16.33 10.18 11.49
CA SER A 40 15.38 10.96 12.27
C SER A 40 14.01 11.07 11.58
N LEU A 41 13.02 11.46 12.37
CA LEU A 41 11.69 11.84 11.86
C LEU A 41 11.78 12.94 10.81
N ALA A 42 12.63 13.95 11.03
CA ALA A 42 12.84 15.04 10.08
C ALA A 42 13.32 14.52 8.72
N ASN A 43 14.23 13.55 8.71
CA ASN A 43 14.72 12.97 7.45
C ASN A 43 13.61 12.30 6.64
N VAL A 44 12.69 11.59 7.31
CA VAL A 44 11.56 10.93 6.65
C VAL A 44 10.53 11.96 6.18
N THR A 45 10.18 12.94 7.01
CA THR A 45 9.21 13.98 6.60
C THR A 45 9.73 14.83 5.44
N ASP A 46 11.02 15.17 5.42
CA ASP A 46 11.65 15.92 4.34
C ASP A 46 11.69 15.12 3.03
N LEU A 47 11.87 13.80 3.13
CA LEU A 47 11.86 12.91 1.98
C LEU A 47 10.46 12.85 1.36
N ILE A 48 9.41 12.68 2.18
CA ILE A 48 8.01 12.63 1.73
C ILE A 48 7.57 13.98 1.14
N SER A 49 7.97 15.09 1.77
CA SER A 49 7.55 16.45 1.37
C SER A 49 7.98 16.84 -0.05
N LYS A 50 8.92 16.10 -0.67
CA LYS A 50 9.33 16.31 -2.07
C LYS A 50 8.26 15.89 -3.07
N ASP A 51 7.30 15.08 -2.67
CA ASP A 51 6.18 14.62 -3.49
C ASP A 51 4.86 15.07 -2.85
N ALA A 52 4.17 16.01 -3.50
CA ALA A 52 2.91 16.57 -3.00
C ALA A 52 1.75 15.55 -3.01
N SER A 53 1.74 14.62 -3.97
CA SER A 53 0.72 13.57 -4.06
C SER A 53 0.87 12.59 -2.91
N LEU A 54 2.10 12.10 -2.70
CA LEU A 54 2.43 11.20 -1.60
C LEU A 54 2.18 11.88 -0.24
N SER A 55 2.58 13.14 -0.08
CA SER A 55 2.34 13.93 1.12
C SER A 55 0.85 13.99 1.47
N SER A 56 -0.01 14.27 0.48
CA SER A 56 -1.46 14.35 0.66
C SER A 56 -2.04 13.01 1.12
N LYS A 57 -1.63 11.91 0.49
CA LYS A 57 -2.11 10.56 0.84
C LYS A 57 -1.65 10.11 2.22
N VAL A 58 -0.40 10.39 2.59
CA VAL A 58 0.11 10.14 3.95
C VAL A 58 -0.70 10.92 4.98
N LEU A 59 -1.00 12.20 4.72
CA LEU A 59 -1.84 13.02 5.59
C LEU A 59 -3.28 12.51 5.65
N GLN A 60 -3.85 12.02 4.55
CA GLN A 60 -5.18 11.42 4.52
C GLN A 60 -5.26 10.19 5.43
N VAL A 61 -4.25 9.32 5.40
CA VAL A 61 -4.16 8.18 6.31
C VAL A 61 -3.98 8.66 7.76
N ALA A 62 -3.10 9.63 8.00
CA ALA A 62 -2.88 10.22 9.34
C ALA A 62 -4.13 10.89 9.93
N ASN A 63 -4.99 11.46 9.09
CA ASN A 63 -6.27 12.08 9.48
C ASN A 63 -7.43 11.08 9.50
N SER A 64 -7.20 9.80 9.19
CA SER A 64 -8.25 8.80 9.26
C SER A 64 -8.80 8.66 10.70
N ALA A 65 -10.04 8.19 10.79
CA ALA A 65 -10.74 8.01 12.07
C ALA A 65 -9.96 7.17 13.10
N LYS A 66 -9.01 6.33 12.63
CA LYS A 66 -8.07 5.55 13.46
C LYS A 66 -7.37 6.42 14.51
N PHE A 67 -6.77 7.52 14.07
CA PHE A 67 -5.88 8.30 14.94
C PHE A 67 -6.65 9.23 15.89
N GLY A 68 -7.97 9.30 15.77
CA GLY A 68 -8.84 9.99 16.73
C GLY A 68 -8.47 11.47 16.95
N LEU A 69 -7.88 12.11 15.94
CA LEU A 69 -7.29 13.43 16.08
C LEU A 69 -8.38 14.49 16.27
N LYS A 70 -8.26 15.30 17.32
CA LYS A 70 -9.22 16.38 17.64
C LYS A 70 -9.21 17.51 16.60
N LYS A 71 -8.10 17.64 15.88
CA LYS A 71 -7.91 18.60 14.79
C LYS A 71 -7.18 17.90 13.66
N GLU A 72 -7.60 18.21 12.44
CA GLU A 72 -6.93 17.78 11.23
C GLU A 72 -5.47 18.23 11.21
N VAL A 73 -4.59 17.32 10.83
CA VAL A 73 -3.16 17.56 10.67
C VAL A 73 -2.88 17.92 9.22
N SER A 74 -2.27 19.08 9.01
CA SER A 74 -1.92 19.61 7.67
C SER A 74 -0.41 19.60 7.38
N SER A 75 0.39 19.01 8.26
CA SER A 75 1.85 18.99 8.15
C SER A 75 2.40 17.60 8.45
N LEU A 76 3.30 17.10 7.60
CA LEU A 76 3.97 15.82 7.81
C LEU A 76 4.82 15.80 9.08
N HIS A 77 5.41 16.94 9.46
CA HIS A 77 6.14 17.05 10.72
C HIS A 77 5.21 16.93 11.93
N HIS A 78 4.01 17.53 11.86
CA HIS A 78 3.01 17.39 12.91
C HIS A 78 2.46 15.94 12.95
N ALA A 79 2.19 15.33 11.80
CA ALA A 79 1.77 13.93 11.73
C ALA A 79 2.85 13.02 12.33
N GLY A 80 4.10 13.20 11.93
CA GLY A 80 5.24 12.47 12.46
C GLY A 80 5.42 12.60 13.98
N ALA A 81 5.21 13.80 14.53
CA ALA A 81 5.33 14.04 15.97
C ALA A 81 4.21 13.34 16.77
N LEU A 82 3.02 13.20 16.19
CA LEU A 82 1.89 12.52 16.81
C LEU A 82 1.97 11.00 16.68
N LEU A 83 2.36 10.52 15.49
CA LEU A 83 2.33 9.10 15.13
C LEU A 83 3.63 8.37 15.49
N GLY A 84 4.74 9.08 15.53
CA GLY A 84 6.08 8.51 15.64
C GLY A 84 6.66 8.07 14.29
N LEU A 85 7.98 7.80 14.31
CA LEU A 85 8.76 7.49 13.13
C LEU A 85 8.34 6.18 12.44
N ASN A 86 8.10 5.11 13.20
CA ASN A 86 7.78 3.80 12.63
C ASN A 86 6.41 3.79 11.93
N ALA A 87 5.40 4.39 12.55
CA ALA A 87 4.09 4.56 11.93
C ALA A 87 4.20 5.37 10.64
N LEU A 88 4.95 6.48 10.65
CA LEU A 88 5.14 7.30 9.45
C LEU A 88 5.84 6.52 8.32
N ARG A 89 6.87 5.73 8.64
CA ARG A 89 7.56 4.86 7.67
C ARG A 89 6.62 3.82 7.07
N CYS A 90 5.83 3.13 7.90
CA CYS A 90 4.87 2.12 7.47
C CYS A 90 3.78 2.71 6.56
N ILE A 91 3.19 3.85 6.96
CA ILE A 91 2.18 4.54 6.15
C ILE A 91 2.78 4.95 4.81
N THR A 92 3.96 5.58 4.83
CA THR A 92 4.61 6.08 3.61
C THR A 92 4.91 4.94 2.67
N LEU A 93 5.54 3.87 3.16
CA LEU A 93 5.89 2.71 2.35
C LEU A 93 4.63 2.06 1.76
N GLY A 94 3.58 1.86 2.56
CA GLY A 94 2.33 1.27 2.08
C GLY A 94 1.65 2.14 1.02
N VAL A 95 1.57 3.46 1.24
CA VAL A 95 1.01 4.39 0.25
C VAL A 95 1.84 4.41 -1.03
N THR A 96 3.17 4.49 -0.95
CA THR A 96 4.05 4.47 -2.12
C THR A 96 3.89 3.18 -2.92
N VAL A 97 3.82 2.04 -2.24
CA VAL A 97 3.66 0.72 -2.87
C VAL A 97 2.31 0.60 -3.58
N MET A 98 1.25 1.14 -3.00
CA MET A 98 -0.08 1.15 -3.61
C MET A 98 -0.16 2.14 -4.78
N ASP A 99 0.56 3.26 -4.70
CA ASP A 99 0.66 4.26 -5.77
C ASP A 99 1.40 3.77 -7.02
N LEU A 100 2.20 2.70 -6.91
CA LEU A 100 2.86 2.08 -8.06
C LEU A 100 1.91 1.72 -9.19
N PHE A 101 0.67 1.42 -8.84
CA PHE A 101 -0.34 0.94 -9.76
C PHE A 101 -1.33 2.04 -10.19
N ALA A 102 -1.15 3.28 -9.71
CA ALA A 102 -2.04 4.39 -10.01
C ALA A 102 -2.12 4.70 -11.53
N ASP A 103 -1.00 4.60 -12.23
CA ASP A 103 -0.94 4.88 -13.68
C ASP A 103 -1.60 3.78 -14.53
N TYR A 104 -1.80 2.58 -13.98
CA TYR A 104 -2.42 1.44 -14.66
C TYR A 104 -3.93 1.38 -14.47
N GLN A 105 -4.50 2.30 -13.68
CA GLN A 105 -5.93 2.34 -13.38
C GLN A 105 -6.80 2.47 -14.64
N ALA A 106 -6.30 3.18 -15.65
CA ALA A 106 -7.01 3.36 -16.91
C ALA A 106 -7.14 2.05 -17.73
N ASP A 107 -6.24 1.09 -17.51
CA ASP A 107 -6.23 -0.21 -18.19
C ASP A 107 -7.03 -1.27 -17.42
N TRP A 108 -7.49 -0.94 -16.20
CA TRP A 108 -8.34 -1.82 -15.43
C TRP A 108 -9.75 -1.83 -16.01
N THR A 109 -10.39 -3.00 -15.97
CA THR A 109 -11.77 -3.14 -16.44
C THR A 109 -12.72 -2.33 -15.55
N ASN A 110 -13.83 -1.85 -16.11
CA ASN A 110 -14.88 -1.13 -15.37
C ASN A 110 -15.48 -1.89 -14.16
N ASP A 111 -15.20 -3.18 -14.04
CA ASP A 111 -15.68 -4.03 -12.95
C ASP A 111 -14.78 -3.97 -11.69
N PHE A 112 -13.67 -3.22 -11.72
CA PHE A 112 -12.79 -3.01 -10.57
C PHE A 112 -12.88 -1.57 -10.06
N GLU A 113 -13.18 -1.41 -8.76
CA GLU A 113 -13.31 -0.11 -8.11
C GLU A 113 -12.09 0.18 -7.21
N PRO A 114 -11.15 1.05 -7.62
CA PRO A 114 -9.93 1.33 -6.86
C PRO A 114 -10.21 1.82 -5.43
N ASP A 115 -11.23 2.67 -5.26
CA ASP A 115 -11.58 3.23 -3.95
C ASP A 115 -12.07 2.16 -2.97
N GLU A 116 -12.78 1.14 -3.46
CA GLU A 116 -13.20 0.01 -2.65
C GLU A 116 -12.01 -0.85 -2.23
N PHE A 117 -11.09 -1.12 -3.15
CA PHE A 117 -9.85 -1.83 -2.87
C PHE A 117 -9.01 -1.10 -1.81
N TRP A 118 -8.84 0.21 -1.95
CA TRP A 118 -8.14 1.04 -0.98
C TRP A 118 -8.79 1.02 0.39
N ARG A 119 -10.11 1.17 0.47
CA ARG A 119 -10.86 1.09 1.72
C ARG A 119 -10.73 -0.27 2.38
N HIS A 120 -10.80 -1.36 1.60
CA HIS A 120 -10.61 -2.72 2.11
C HIS A 120 -9.23 -2.86 2.76
N ASN A 121 -8.17 -2.53 2.03
CA ASN A 121 -6.80 -2.66 2.52
C ASN A 121 -6.54 -1.79 3.73
N LEU A 122 -7.05 -0.54 3.75
CA LEU A 122 -6.95 0.32 4.93
C LEU A 122 -7.71 -0.27 6.13
N GLY A 123 -8.90 -0.83 5.91
CA GLY A 123 -9.65 -1.52 6.95
C GLY A 123 -8.92 -2.74 7.53
N VAL A 124 -8.30 -3.56 6.66
CA VAL A 124 -7.47 -4.71 7.06
C VAL A 124 -6.22 -4.25 7.79
N ALA A 125 -5.56 -3.17 7.35
CA ALA A 125 -4.40 -2.58 8.01
C ALA A 125 -4.73 -2.18 9.45
N ILE A 126 -5.81 -1.41 9.63
CA ILE A 126 -6.29 -0.99 10.96
C ILE A 126 -6.63 -2.20 11.83
N ALA A 127 -7.36 -3.18 11.29
CA ALA A 127 -7.73 -4.38 12.05
C ALA A 127 -6.50 -5.22 12.45
N SER A 128 -5.52 -5.36 11.54
CA SER A 128 -4.29 -6.12 11.77
C SER A 128 -3.45 -5.50 12.88
N GLU A 129 -3.34 -4.17 12.89
CA GLU A 129 -2.67 -3.41 13.94
C GLU A 129 -3.40 -3.51 15.28
N MET A 130 -4.73 -3.34 15.31
CA MET A 130 -5.53 -3.49 16.53
C MET A 130 -5.38 -4.89 17.14
N LEU A 131 -5.30 -5.93 16.30
CA LEU A 131 -5.02 -7.29 16.74
C LEU A 131 -3.59 -7.42 17.26
N ALA A 132 -2.61 -6.85 16.56
CA ALA A 132 -1.21 -6.84 16.98
C ALA A 132 -1.04 -6.17 18.35
N GLU A 133 -1.66 -5.00 18.59
CA GLU A 133 -1.67 -4.33 19.89
C GLU A 133 -2.34 -5.20 20.97
N ARG A 134 -3.54 -5.73 20.68
CA ARG A 134 -4.31 -6.56 21.62
C ARG A 134 -3.56 -7.81 22.06
N PHE A 135 -2.76 -8.40 21.17
CA PHE A 135 -1.96 -9.58 21.46
C PHE A 135 -0.50 -9.27 21.80
N SER A 136 -0.15 -7.99 22.00
CA SER A 136 1.20 -7.55 22.35
C SER A 136 2.27 -8.02 21.34
N TYR A 137 1.92 -8.03 20.06
CA TYR A 137 2.89 -8.24 18.98
C TYR A 137 3.92 -7.09 18.99
N PRO A 138 5.23 -7.37 18.83
CA PRO A 138 6.27 -6.36 19.02
C PRO A 138 6.22 -5.15 18.06
N SER A 139 5.62 -5.32 16.88
CA SER A 139 5.63 -4.30 15.83
C SER A 139 4.24 -4.08 15.22
N PRO A 140 3.28 -3.43 15.92
CA PRO A 140 1.93 -3.20 15.40
C PRO A 140 1.91 -2.42 14.07
N GLU A 141 2.83 -1.49 13.88
CA GLU A 141 2.93 -0.69 12.64
C GLU A 141 3.35 -1.54 11.43
N GLU A 142 4.15 -2.60 11.65
CA GLU A 142 4.48 -3.57 10.60
C GLU A 142 3.26 -4.44 10.27
N ALA A 143 2.44 -4.78 11.26
CA ALA A 143 1.16 -5.48 11.02
C ALA A 143 0.18 -4.58 10.24
N PHE A 144 0.15 -3.27 10.53
CA PHE A 144 -0.58 -2.28 9.74
C PHE A 144 -0.10 -2.29 8.29
N LEU A 145 1.21 -2.15 8.06
CA LEU A 145 1.80 -2.18 6.72
C LEU A 145 1.43 -3.47 5.99
N GLY A 146 1.58 -4.62 6.66
CA GLY A 146 1.22 -5.93 6.12
C GLY A 146 -0.23 -5.98 5.67
N GLY A 147 -1.17 -5.52 6.49
CA GLY A 147 -2.58 -5.43 6.11
C GLY A 147 -2.85 -4.47 4.95
N LEU A 148 -2.12 -3.34 4.89
CA LEU A 148 -2.28 -2.34 3.84
C LEU A 148 -1.83 -2.85 2.47
N ILE A 149 -0.80 -3.70 2.42
CA ILE A 149 -0.24 -4.21 1.16
C ILE A 149 -0.59 -5.68 0.86
N HIS A 150 -1.36 -6.35 1.73
CA HIS A 150 -1.58 -7.81 1.65
C HIS A 150 -2.13 -8.28 0.30
N ASP A 151 -2.93 -7.43 -0.35
CA ASP A 151 -3.65 -7.72 -1.57
C ASP A 151 -3.00 -7.10 -2.82
N ILE A 152 -1.78 -6.57 -2.72
CA ILE A 152 -1.07 -5.92 -3.83
C ILE A 152 -0.93 -6.82 -5.07
N GLY A 153 -0.86 -8.15 -4.87
CA GLY A 153 -0.83 -9.12 -5.96
C GLY A 153 -2.05 -9.03 -6.88
N LYS A 154 -3.20 -8.57 -6.38
CA LYS A 154 -4.40 -8.33 -7.20
C LYS A 154 -4.17 -7.18 -8.18
N LEU A 155 -3.52 -6.10 -7.76
CA LEU A 155 -3.14 -4.99 -8.64
C LEU A 155 -2.14 -5.47 -9.70
N GLY A 156 -1.16 -6.27 -9.28
CA GLY A 156 -0.24 -6.93 -10.21
C GLY A 156 -0.98 -7.75 -11.27
N LEU A 157 -1.91 -8.61 -10.87
CA LEU A 157 -2.71 -9.43 -11.79
C LEU A 157 -3.61 -8.60 -12.72
N LEU A 158 -4.22 -7.52 -12.21
CA LEU A 158 -5.01 -6.59 -13.01
C LEU A 158 -4.17 -5.85 -14.05
N THR A 159 -2.93 -5.51 -13.72
CA THR A 159 -2.01 -4.87 -14.68
C THR A 159 -1.55 -5.84 -15.76
N VAL A 160 -1.26 -7.10 -15.42
CA VAL A 160 -0.58 -8.03 -16.34
C VAL A 160 -1.52 -8.99 -17.08
N MET A 161 -2.69 -9.26 -16.52
CA MET A 161 -3.68 -10.18 -17.07
C MET A 161 -5.12 -9.77 -16.70
N PRO A 162 -5.55 -8.54 -17.03
CA PRO A 162 -6.82 -7.98 -16.59
C PRO A 162 -8.01 -8.89 -16.94
N GLU A 163 -8.09 -9.37 -18.18
CA GLU A 163 -9.20 -10.20 -18.65
C GLU A 163 -9.30 -11.55 -17.92
N ASP A 164 -8.16 -12.24 -17.77
CA ASP A 164 -8.06 -13.53 -17.08
C ASP A 164 -8.40 -13.39 -15.59
N TYR A 165 -7.89 -12.34 -14.95
CA TYR A 165 -8.15 -12.08 -13.53
C TYR A 165 -9.63 -11.73 -13.30
N MET A 166 -10.23 -10.91 -14.17
CA MET A 166 -11.65 -10.56 -14.05
C MET A 166 -12.59 -11.73 -14.30
N GLU A 167 -12.21 -12.69 -15.13
CA GLU A 167 -12.94 -13.96 -15.26
C GLU A 167 -12.94 -14.76 -13.94
N VAL A 168 -11.83 -14.74 -13.19
CA VAL A 168 -11.74 -15.36 -11.87
C VAL A 168 -12.63 -14.61 -10.87
N VAL A 169 -12.58 -13.28 -10.85
CA VAL A 169 -13.42 -12.45 -9.99
C VAL A 169 -14.91 -12.71 -10.25
N ARG A 170 -15.34 -12.71 -11.53
CA ARG A 170 -16.74 -12.98 -11.89
C ARG A 170 -17.22 -14.37 -11.45
N LYS A 171 -16.35 -15.39 -11.51
CA LYS A 171 -16.68 -16.73 -11.00
C LYS A 171 -16.75 -16.79 -9.48
N ALA A 172 -15.85 -16.09 -8.79
CA ALA A 172 -15.82 -16.05 -7.32
C ALA A 172 -17.05 -15.32 -6.75
N SER A 173 -17.53 -14.27 -7.42
CA SER A 173 -18.71 -13.48 -7.01
C SER A 173 -20.05 -14.13 -7.37
N ALA A 174 -20.05 -15.19 -8.18
CA ALA A 174 -21.26 -15.89 -8.64
C ALA A 174 -21.68 -17.08 -7.77
N GLY A 175 -20.96 -17.36 -6.68
CA GLY A 175 -21.27 -18.40 -5.68
C GLY A 175 -21.54 -17.83 -4.31
#